data_AF-A0A0T6BCB8-F1
#
_entry.id   AF-A0A0T6BCB8-F1
#
_cell.length_a   1.000
_cell.length_b   1.000
_cell.length_c   1.000
_cell.angle_alpha   90.00
_cell.angle_beta   90.00
_cell.angle_gamma   90.00
#
_symmetry.space_group_name_H-M   'P 1'
#
loop_
_entity.id
_entity.type
_entity.pdbx_description
1 polymer ?
#
loop_
_entity_poly.entity_id
_entity_poly.type
_entity_poly.pdbx_seq_one_letter_code
_entity_poly.pdbx_strand_id
1 'polypeptide(L)'
;QHFDCRNHIRVIQSIGDGDRLYICGTNAHNPKDWVVHANLTHLSRNTFVPGIGLGIAKCPYDPTDNSTAIWVEKGNPGDLPGLYSGTNAEFTKADTVIFRTDLYNLTTGRKEFTFKRTLKYDSKWLDSKYKTKINLYL
;
A
#
# COMPACT_ATOMS: atom_id res chain seq x y z
N GLN A 1 12.46 -19.45 16.97
CA GLN A 1 11.53 -19.18 15.84
C GLN A 1 11.11 -17.71 15.95
N HIS A 2 11.62 -16.81 15.10
CA HIS A 2 11.48 -15.34 15.23
C HIS A 2 11.14 -14.66 13.89
N PHE A 3 10.48 -15.36 12.96
CA PHE A 3 10.25 -14.87 11.60
C PHE A 3 9.06 -13.91 11.55
N ASP A 4 7.91 -14.25 12.13
CA ASP A 4 6.64 -13.54 11.88
C ASP A 4 6.57 -12.14 12.53
N CYS A 5 7.08 -11.98 13.76
CA CYS A 5 7.09 -10.71 14.48
C CYS A 5 8.26 -9.78 14.07
N ARG A 6 8.55 -9.69 12.77
CA ARG A 6 9.54 -8.78 12.18
C ARG A 6 8.88 -7.89 11.15
N ASN A 7 9.56 -6.82 10.76
CA ASN A 7 9.13 -6.00 9.64
C ASN A 7 9.71 -6.55 8.33
N HIS A 8 8.87 -7.21 7.53
CA HIS A 8 9.25 -7.68 6.21
C HIS A 8 8.76 -6.68 5.17
N ILE A 9 9.69 -6.08 4.42
CA ILE A 9 9.35 -5.14 3.36
C ILE A 9 8.71 -5.90 2.18
N ARG A 10 7.56 -5.40 1.72
CA ARG A 10 6.74 -6.05 0.67
C ARG A 10 6.50 -5.17 -0.54
N VAL A 11 6.60 -3.85 -0.35
CA VAL A 11 6.40 -2.86 -1.42
C VAL A 11 7.56 -1.87 -1.38
N ILE A 12 8.16 -1.64 -2.54
CA ILE A 12 9.08 -0.55 -2.82
C ILE A 12 8.67 0.03 -4.17
N GLN A 13 8.35 1.32 -4.23
CA GLN A 13 7.94 2.01 -5.45
C GLN A 13 8.62 3.38 -5.53
N SER A 14 9.08 3.78 -6.71
CA SER A 14 9.57 5.15 -6.95
C SER A 14 8.40 6.13 -7.00
N ILE A 15 8.58 7.29 -6.39
CA ILE A 15 7.63 8.41 -6.45
C ILE A 15 8.24 9.52 -7.32
N GLY A 16 7.42 10.12 -8.18
CA GLY A 16 7.81 11.24 -9.04
C GLY A 16 8.94 10.88 -10.00
N ASP A 17 10.03 11.64 -9.92
CA ASP A 17 11.27 11.46 -10.69
C ASP A 17 12.21 10.40 -10.11
N GLY A 18 11.85 9.80 -8.97
CA GLY A 18 12.64 8.76 -8.30
C GLY A 18 13.47 9.24 -7.12
N ASP A 19 13.40 10.53 -6.75
CA ASP A 19 14.12 11.07 -5.58
C ASP A 19 13.58 10.54 -4.23
N ARG A 20 12.37 9.98 -4.24
CA ARG A 20 11.71 9.39 -3.08
C ARG A 20 11.20 7.99 -3.39
N LEU A 21 11.19 7.16 -2.35
CA LEU A 21 10.68 5.80 -2.40
C LEU A 21 9.49 5.66 -1.43
N TYR A 22 8.38 5.12 -1.94
CA TYR A 22 7.31 4.58 -1.13
C TYR A 22 7.68 3.17 -0.68
N ILE A 23 7.61 2.90 0.62
CA ILE A 23 7.94 1.60 1.21
C ILE A 23 6.79 1.14 2.11
N CYS A 24 6.37 -0.12 2.00
CA CYS A 24 5.41 -0.73 2.93
C CYS A 24 5.91 -2.10 3.40
N GLY A 25 5.75 -2.39 4.69
CA GLY A 25 6.14 -3.65 5.29
C GLY A 25 5.15 -4.19 6.32
N THR A 26 5.25 -5.49 6.61
CA THR A 26 4.34 -6.21 7.51
C THR A 26 4.38 -5.68 8.94
N ASN A 27 5.51 -5.11 9.35
CA ASN A 27 5.75 -4.49 10.66
C ASN A 27 5.16 -5.32 11.82
N ALA A 28 5.55 -6.59 11.91
CA ALA A 28 5.10 -7.55 12.93
C ALA A 28 3.57 -7.67 13.01
N HIS A 29 2.93 -8.01 11.90
CA HIS A 29 1.47 -8.10 11.77
C HIS A 29 0.74 -6.78 12.09
N ASN A 30 1.38 -5.64 11.85
CA ASN A 30 0.76 -4.34 11.92
C ASN A 30 1.27 -3.46 10.77
N PRO A 31 0.80 -3.71 9.53
CA PRO A 31 1.35 -3.14 8.31
C PRO A 31 1.55 -1.63 8.41
N LYS A 32 2.72 -1.17 8.00
CA LYS A 32 3.12 0.23 8.07
C LYS A 32 3.85 0.64 6.81
N ASP A 33 3.63 1.88 6.40
CA ASP A 33 4.27 2.47 5.24
C ASP A 33 5.02 3.77 5.57
N TRP A 34 5.97 4.08 4.70
CA TRP A 34 6.90 5.19 4.82
C TRP A 34 7.19 5.78 3.44
N VAL A 35 7.63 7.03 3.46
CA VAL A 35 8.34 7.64 2.33
C VAL A 35 9.74 7.99 2.81
N VAL A 36 10.74 7.61 2.03
CA VAL A 36 12.17 7.87 2.29
C VAL A 36 12.81 8.46 1.04
N HIS A 37 14.01 9.02 1.18
CA HIS A 37 14.82 9.41 0.03
C HIS A 37 15.35 8.17 -0.72
N ALA A 38 15.69 8.33 -2.00
CA ALA A 38 16.28 7.28 -2.82
C ALA A 38 17.60 6.69 -2.24
N ASN A 39 18.33 7.50 -1.47
CA ASN A 39 19.53 7.07 -0.74
C ASN A 39 19.23 6.32 0.58
N LEU A 40 17.97 5.91 0.80
CA LEU A 40 17.49 5.18 1.98
C LEU A 40 17.57 5.97 3.30
N THR A 41 17.63 7.30 3.24
CA THR A 41 17.54 8.16 4.42
C THR A 41 16.11 8.60 4.69
N HIS A 42 15.76 8.75 5.98
CA HIS A 42 14.45 9.26 6.36
C HIS A 42 14.27 10.71 5.91
N LEU A 43 13.04 11.07 5.53
CA LEU A 43 12.65 12.47 5.38
C LEU A 43 12.83 13.20 6.72
N SER A 44 13.01 14.52 6.66
CA SER A 44 13.04 15.36 7.86
C SER A 44 11.79 15.14 8.71
N ARG A 45 11.91 15.19 10.03
CA ARG A 45 10.76 15.04 10.97
C ARG A 45 9.66 16.08 10.73
N ASN A 46 9.99 17.21 10.11
CA ASN A 46 9.04 18.27 9.78
C ASN A 46 8.37 18.06 8.42
N THR A 47 8.79 17.05 7.66
CA THR A 47 8.19 16.70 6.37
C THR A 47 7.07 15.70 6.59
N PHE A 48 5.83 16.18 6.47
CA PHE A 48 4.64 15.33 6.50
C PHE A 48 4.24 14.93 5.07
N VAL A 49 4.05 13.64 4.83
CA VAL A 49 3.47 13.13 3.58
C VAL A 49 2.05 12.65 3.88
N PRO A 50 1.00 13.29 3.33
CA PRO A 50 -0.38 12.91 3.57
C PRO A 50 -0.67 11.45 3.22
N GLY A 51 -1.45 10.77 4.05
CA GLY A 51 -1.86 9.39 3.81
C GLY A 51 -0.82 8.31 4.11
N ILE A 52 0.37 8.69 4.59
CA ILE A 52 1.46 7.76 4.98
C ILE A 52 1.44 7.52 6.49
N GLY A 53 1.73 6.27 6.91
CA GLY A 53 1.89 5.85 8.30
C GLY A 53 1.08 4.62 8.70
N LEU A 54 0.06 4.26 7.92
CA LEU A 54 -0.77 3.05 8.09
C LEU A 54 -0.71 2.22 6.80
N GLY A 55 -0.20 1.00 6.88
CA GLY A 55 -0.01 0.09 5.74
C GLY A 55 -1.17 -0.86 5.49
N ILE A 56 -2.26 -0.78 6.27
CA ILE A 56 -3.44 -1.64 6.12
C ILE A 56 -3.98 -1.52 4.69
N ALA A 57 -4.27 -2.67 4.08
CA ALA A 57 -4.67 -2.80 2.67
C ALA A 57 -3.63 -2.33 1.63
N LYS A 58 -2.48 -1.79 2.03
CA LYS A 58 -1.37 -1.37 1.13
C LYS A 58 -0.30 -2.46 1.01
N CYS A 59 -0.06 -3.19 2.09
CA CYS A 59 0.80 -4.37 2.14
C CYS A 59 0.28 -5.38 3.20
N PRO A 60 0.72 -6.65 3.18
CA PRO A 60 0.09 -7.70 3.98
C PRO A 60 0.52 -7.67 5.46
N TYR A 61 -0.32 -8.28 6.30
CA TYR A 61 -0.01 -8.58 7.70
C TYR A 61 1.01 -9.71 7.82
N ASP A 62 0.90 -10.75 6.98
CA ASP A 62 1.71 -11.96 7.06
C ASP A 62 2.86 -11.94 6.04
N PRO A 63 4.11 -12.24 6.45
CA PRO A 63 5.24 -12.32 5.52
C PRO A 63 5.15 -13.43 4.47
N THR A 64 4.25 -14.40 4.61
CA THR A 64 4.05 -15.48 3.64
C THR A 64 2.94 -15.18 2.63
N ASP A 65 2.22 -14.06 2.78
CA ASP A 65 1.16 -13.68 1.86
C ASP A 65 1.73 -13.16 0.53
N ASN A 66 1.18 -13.69 -0.56
CA ASN A 66 1.41 -13.15 -1.89
C ASN A 66 0.59 -11.87 -2.03
N SER A 67 1.27 -10.76 -2.31
CA SER A 67 0.67 -9.45 -2.48
C SER A 67 1.32 -8.73 -3.66
N THR A 68 0.64 -7.71 -4.16
CA THR A 68 1.13 -6.84 -5.23
C THR A 68 0.84 -5.39 -4.86
N ALA A 69 1.66 -4.46 -5.35
CA ALA A 69 1.32 -3.05 -5.32
C ALA A 69 2.07 -2.29 -6.42
N ILE A 70 1.46 -1.21 -6.91
CA ILE A 70 2.04 -0.30 -7.89
C ILE A 70 1.67 1.14 -7.52
N TRP A 71 2.65 2.04 -7.59
CA TRP A 71 2.42 3.46 -7.41
C TRP A 71 2.15 4.11 -8.77
N VAL A 72 1.06 4.86 -8.87
CA VAL A 72 0.59 5.45 -10.12
C VAL A 72 0.56 6.95 -9.98
N GLU A 73 1.40 7.64 -10.75
CA GLU A 73 1.53 9.10 -10.72
C GLU A 73 0.41 9.81 -11.51
N LYS A 74 0.02 9.27 -12.66
CA LYS A 74 -0.87 9.93 -13.63
C LYS A 74 -2.05 9.05 -14.05
N GLY A 75 -3.12 9.69 -14.50
CA GLY A 75 -4.34 9.02 -14.98
C GLY A 75 -5.37 8.70 -13.90
N ASN A 76 -5.06 9.01 -12.64
CA ASN A 76 -6.03 8.97 -11.55
C ASN A 76 -6.97 10.20 -11.59
N PRO A 77 -8.10 10.17 -10.88
CA PRO A 77 -8.95 11.35 -10.69
C PRO A 77 -8.16 12.55 -10.14
N GLY A 78 -8.31 13.70 -10.79
CA GLY A 78 -7.56 14.92 -10.48
C GLY A 78 -6.07 14.85 -10.81
N ASP A 79 -5.64 13.83 -11.56
CA ASP A 79 -4.23 13.50 -11.87
C ASP A 79 -3.35 13.42 -10.62
N LEU A 80 -3.94 12.93 -9.51
CA LEU A 80 -3.27 12.80 -8.22
C LEU A 80 -2.61 11.43 -8.07
N PRO A 81 -1.41 11.36 -7.45
CA PRO A 81 -0.74 10.09 -7.27
C PRO A 81 -1.46 9.20 -6.26
N GLY A 82 -1.34 7.88 -6.43
CA GLY A 82 -1.93 6.92 -5.51
C GLY A 82 -1.36 5.51 -5.66
N LEU A 83 -1.45 4.73 -4.59
CA LEU A 83 -1.05 3.33 -4.59
C LEU A 83 -2.24 2.46 -4.93
N TYR A 84 -2.06 1.56 -5.90
CA TYR A 84 -2.93 0.41 -6.13
C TYR A 84 -2.28 -0.84 -5.55
N SER A 85 -3.07 -1.69 -4.92
CA SER A 85 -2.55 -2.84 -4.20
C SER A 85 -3.54 -4.00 -4.19
N GLY A 86 -3.00 -5.20 -4.11
CA GLY A 86 -3.74 -6.43 -3.94
C GLY A 86 -3.14 -7.20 -2.76
N THR A 87 -3.88 -7.31 -1.66
CA THR A 87 -3.37 -7.88 -0.41
C THR A 87 -4.50 -8.37 0.49
N ASN A 88 -4.17 -8.90 1.66
CA ASN A 88 -5.11 -9.10 2.76
C ASN A 88 -5.12 -7.88 3.69
N ALA A 89 -6.30 -7.34 3.98
CA ALA A 89 -6.49 -6.17 4.83
C ALA A 89 -6.78 -6.50 6.30
N GLU A 90 -6.83 -7.79 6.66
CA GLU A 90 -7.14 -8.23 8.02
C GLU A 90 -6.17 -9.30 8.51
N PHE A 91 -5.85 -9.28 9.81
CA PHE A 91 -4.93 -10.24 10.43
C PHE A 91 -5.43 -11.69 10.31
N THR A 92 -6.73 -11.92 10.40
CA THR A 92 -7.38 -13.24 10.28
C THR A 92 -7.35 -13.81 8.86
N LYS A 93 -6.86 -13.02 7.89
CA LYS A 93 -6.86 -13.32 6.47
C LYS A 93 -8.24 -13.41 5.81
N ALA A 94 -9.30 -12.93 6.47
CA ALA A 94 -10.66 -12.99 5.96
C ALA A 94 -10.99 -11.94 4.88
N ASP A 95 -10.17 -10.90 4.72
CA ASP A 95 -10.47 -9.73 3.88
C ASP A 95 -9.41 -9.54 2.78
N THR A 96 -9.47 -10.37 1.73
CA THR A 96 -8.67 -10.15 0.52
C THR A 96 -9.25 -8.99 -0.28
N VAL A 97 -8.41 -8.04 -0.69
CA VAL A 97 -8.85 -6.78 -1.29
C VAL A 97 -7.96 -6.37 -2.47
N ILE A 98 -8.59 -5.83 -3.52
CA ILE A 98 -7.93 -4.92 -4.46
C ILE A 98 -8.28 -3.51 -4.02
N PHE A 99 -7.26 -2.71 -3.74
CA PHE A 99 -7.37 -1.44 -3.05
C PHE A 99 -6.64 -0.32 -3.80
N ARG A 100 -7.23 0.87 -3.82
CA ARG A 100 -6.56 2.13 -4.17
C ARG A 100 -6.62 3.05 -2.97
N THR A 101 -5.49 3.67 -2.60
CA THR A 101 -5.44 4.61 -1.48
C THR A 101 -6.34 5.83 -1.69
N ASP A 102 -6.63 6.54 -0.60
CA ASP A 102 -7.07 7.93 -0.67
C ASP A 102 -6.09 8.73 -1.55
N LEU A 103 -6.63 9.65 -2.35
CA LEU A 103 -5.83 10.54 -3.18
C LEU A 103 -5.75 11.91 -2.51
N TYR A 104 -4.53 12.35 -2.28
CA TYR A 104 -4.22 13.61 -1.62
C TYR A 104 -3.61 14.58 -2.61
N ASN A 105 -4.01 15.85 -2.50
CA ASN A 105 -3.24 16.93 -3.09
C ASN A 105 -1.98 17.13 -2.23
N LEU A 106 -0.81 16.75 -2.76
CA LEU A 106 0.45 16.78 -2.00
C LEU A 106 0.93 18.20 -1.67
N THR A 107 0.44 19.22 -2.39
CA THR A 107 0.76 20.63 -2.13
C THR A 107 -0.07 21.20 -0.99
N THR A 108 -1.37 20.90 -0.95
CA THR A 108 -2.29 21.44 0.08
C THR A 108 -2.47 20.50 1.27
N GLY A 109 -2.06 19.25 1.15
CA GLY A 109 -2.26 18.19 2.14
C GLY A 109 -3.69 17.66 2.24
N ARG A 110 -4.62 18.16 1.41
CA ARG A 110 -6.04 17.80 1.50
C ARG A 110 -6.33 16.48 0.80
N LYS A 111 -7.22 15.69 1.40
CA LYS A 111 -7.81 14.50 0.75
C LYS A 111 -8.87 14.96 -0.25
N GLU A 112 -8.64 14.69 -1.53
CA GLU A 112 -9.55 15.08 -2.62
C GLU A 112 -10.48 13.92 -3.02
N PHE A 113 -9.96 12.68 -2.99
CA PHE A 113 -10.75 11.50 -3.31
C PHE A 113 -10.56 10.40 -2.26
N THR A 114 -11.65 9.75 -1.87
CA THR A 114 -11.61 8.62 -0.95
C THR A 114 -11.05 7.37 -1.63
N PHE A 115 -10.50 6.47 -0.84
CA PHE A 115 -9.99 5.17 -1.24
C PHE A 115 -11.04 4.36 -2.01
N LYS A 116 -10.57 3.41 -2.82
CA LYS A 116 -11.42 2.45 -3.51
C LYS A 116 -11.04 1.04 -3.07
N ARG A 117 -12.04 0.16 -3.02
CA ARG A 117 -11.85 -1.24 -2.67
C ARG A 117 -12.88 -2.12 -3.36
N THR A 118 -12.55 -3.39 -3.54
CA THR A 118 -13.52 -4.45 -3.89
C THR A 118 -14.55 -4.64 -2.78
N LEU A 119 -15.71 -5.19 -3.15
CA LEU A 119 -16.78 -5.49 -2.20
C LEU A 119 -16.31 -6.55 -1.19
N LYS A 120 -16.49 -6.27 0.10
CA LYS A 120 -16.05 -7.16 1.18
C LYS A 120 -16.92 -8.42 1.20
N TYR A 121 -16.30 -9.58 1.39
CA TYR A 121 -16.97 -10.88 1.53
C TYR A 121 -17.83 -11.32 0.33
N ASP A 122 -17.55 -10.79 -0.87
CA ASP A 122 -18.16 -11.27 -2.12
C ASP A 122 -17.16 -12.10 -2.93
N SER A 123 -17.34 -13.42 -2.91
CA SER A 123 -16.47 -14.37 -3.60
C SER A 123 -16.55 -14.28 -5.13
N LYS A 124 -17.54 -13.59 -5.70
CA LYS A 124 -17.56 -13.31 -7.15
C LYS A 124 -16.52 -12.27 -7.54
N TRP A 125 -16.11 -11.41 -6.60
CA TRP A 125 -15.06 -10.42 -6.82
C TRP A 125 -13.68 -11.00 -6.52
N LEU A 126 -13.51 -11.59 -5.33
CA LEU A 126 -12.25 -12.18 -4.89
C LEU A 126 -12.53 -13.43 -4.05
N ASP A 127 -12.05 -14.58 -4.53
CA ASP A 127 -12.15 -15.86 -3.81
C ASP A 127 -10.78 -16.25 -3.25
N SER A 128 -10.72 -16.42 -1.91
CA SER A 128 -9.50 -16.76 -1.16
C SER A 128 -8.93 -18.13 -1.51
N LYS A 129 -9.69 -19.00 -2.19
CA LYS A 129 -9.20 -20.29 -2.72
C LYS A 129 -8.10 -20.11 -3.75
N TYR A 130 -8.11 -18.99 -4.49
CA TYR A 130 -7.06 -18.64 -5.44
C TYR A 130 -6.15 -17.62 -4.77
N LYS A 131 -5.16 -18.11 -3.99
CA LYS A 131 -4.12 -17.27 -3.36
C LYS A 131 -3.53 -16.34 -4.42
N THR A 132 -3.91 -15.07 -4.34
CA THR A 132 -4.04 -14.25 -5.53
C THR A 132 -2.69 -13.66 -5.90
N LYS A 133 -2.05 -14.16 -6.96
CA LYS A 133 -1.14 -13.33 -7.76
C LYS A 133 -2.02 -12.30 -8.48
N ILE A 134 -2.32 -11.19 -7.80
CA ILE A 134 -2.97 -10.05 -8.45
C ILE A 134 -1.87 -9.44 -9.32
N ASN A 135 -1.95 -9.64 -10.64
CA ASN A 135 -1.10 -8.92 -11.57
C ASN A 135 -1.85 -7.63 -11.93
N LEU A 136 -1.43 -6.52 -11.34
CA LEU A 136 -1.86 -5.20 -11.78
C LEU A 136 -1.08 -4.90 -13.07
N TYR A 137 -1.72 -5.15 -14.22
CA TYR A 137 -1.28 -4.58 -15.49
C TYR A 137 -2.01 -3.24 -15.62
N LEU A 138 -1.29 -2.14 -15.38
CA LEU A 138 -1.77 -0.78 -15.66
C LEU A 138 -1.02 -0.24 -16.88
#